data_AF-W1WLM0-F1
#
_entry.id   AF-W1WLM0-F1
#
_cell.length_a   1.000
_cell.length_b   1.000
_cell.length_c   1.000
_cell.angle_alpha   90.00
_cell.angle_beta   90.00
_cell.angle_gamma   90.00
#
_symmetry.space_group_name_H-M   'P 1'
#
loop_
_entity.id
_entity.type
_entity.pdbx_description
1 polymer ?
#
loop_
_entity_poly.entity_id
_entity_poly.type
_entity_poly.pdbx_seq_one_letter_code
_entity_poly.pdbx_strand_id
1 'polypeptide(L)' 'MSNAITMGIFWHLIGAASAACFYAPFKKVKKWSWETMWSVGGIVSWIILPWAISALLLPNFWAYYSSFSLSTLLPVF' A
#
# COMPACT_ATOMS: atom_id res chain seq x y z
N MET A 1 23.67 5.52 19.56
CA MET A 1 22.28 5.48 20.06
C MET A 1 21.45 6.68 19.59
N SER A 2 21.99 7.90 19.57
CA SER A 2 21.32 9.10 19.05
C SER A 2 20.80 8.97 17.61
N ASN A 3 21.59 8.43 16.68
CA ASN A 3 21.20 8.30 15.27
C ASN A 3 19.98 7.38 15.06
N ALA A 4 19.87 6.30 15.84
CA ALA A 4 18.73 5.38 15.73
C ALA A 4 17.41 6.04 16.18
N ILE A 5 17.47 6.88 17.22
CA ILE A 5 16.31 7.63 17.71
C ILE A 5 15.87 8.66 16.66
N THR A 6 16.79 9.45 16.14
CA THR A 6 16.49 10.45 15.10
C THR A 6 15.90 9.80 13.84
N MET A 7 16.50 8.69 13.39
CA MET A 7 16.02 7.97 12.22
C MET A 7 14.65 7.32 12.47
N GLY A 8 14.41 6.81 13.68
CA GLY A 8 13.11 6.29 14.09
C GLY A 8 12.00 7.35 14.06
N ILE A 9 12.27 8.55 14.59
CA ILE A 9 11.33 9.68 14.53
C ILE A 9 11.06 10.07 13.07
N PHE A 10 12.11 10.15 12.25
CA PHE A 10 11.99 10.50 10.85
C PHE A 10 11.13 9.50 10.06
N TRP A 11 11.39 8.20 10.19
CA TRP A 11 10.60 7.16 9.52
C TRP A 11 9.17 7.11 10.03
N HIS A 12 8.94 7.34 11.33
CA HIS A 12 7.59 7.40 11.89
C HIS A 12 6.81 8.59 11.31
N LEU A 13 7.44 9.75 11.18
CA LEU A 13 6.84 10.93 10.56
C LEU A 13 6.46 10.68 9.09
N ILE A 14 7.34 10.05 8.31
CA ILE A 14 7.04 9.67 6.93
C ILE A 14 5.84 8.73 6.89
N GLY A 15 5.85 7.66 7.70
CA GLY A 15 4.75 6.70 7.75
C GLY A 15 3.41 7.33 8.15
N ALA A 16 3.42 8.18 9.18
CA ALA A 16 2.23 8.89 9.64
C ALA A 16 1.69 9.87 8.58
N ALA A 17 2.57 10.62 7.90
CA ALA A 17 2.20 11.52 6.82
C ALA A 17 1.62 10.75 5.63
N SER A 18 2.24 9.64 5.21
CA SER A 18 1.73 8.79 4.13
C SER A 18 0.34 8.23 4.45
N ALA A 19 0.11 7.75 5.68
CA ALA A 19 -1.19 7.27 6.10
C ALA A 19 -2.26 8.38 6.11
N ALA A 20 -1.92 9.57 6.61
CA ALA A 20 -2.83 10.72 6.60
C ALA A 20 -3.20 11.14 5.16
N CYS A 21 -2.23 11.16 4.24
CA CYS A 21 -2.45 11.46 2.83
C CYS A 21 -3.33 10.41 2.13
N PHE A 22 -3.17 9.13 2.47
CA PHE A 22 -3.99 8.06 1.91
C PHE A 22 -5.50 8.25 2.23
N TYR A 23 -5.83 8.72 3.43
CA TYR A 23 -7.22 8.97 3.84
C TYR A 23 -7.77 10.34 3.46
N ALA A 24 -6.92 11.32 3.12
CA ALA A 24 -7.35 12.68 2.81
C ALA A 24 -8.39 12.76 1.66
N PRO A 25 -8.27 12.00 0.55
CA PRO A 25 -9.26 11.99 -0.53
C PRO A 25 -10.64 11.50 -0.10
N PHE A 26 -10.74 10.62 0.91
CA PHE A 26 -12.01 10.03 1.34
C PHE A 26 -12.97 11.12 1.85
N LYS A 27 -12.44 12.22 2.41
CA LYS A 27 -13.22 13.40 2.81
C LYS A 27 -13.93 14.10 1.65
N LYS A 28 -13.50 13.87 0.41
CA LYS A 28 -14.11 14.45 -0.80
C LYS A 28 -15.21 13.56 -1.37
N VAL A 29 -15.33 12.31 -0.93
CA VAL A 29 -16.40 11.39 -1.32
C VAL A 29 -17.68 11.77 -0.56
N LYS A 30 -18.69 12.28 -1.27
CA LYS A 30 -19.95 12.75 -0.65
C LYS A 30 -21.18 11.90 -0.96
N LYS A 31 -21.11 11.07 -2.00
CA LYS A 31 -22.27 10.36 -2.57
C LYS A 31 -22.29 8.86 -2.28
N TRP A 32 -21.30 8.35 -1.55
CA TRP A 32 -21.18 6.92 -1.27
C TRP A 32 -21.49 6.66 0.19
N SER A 33 -22.03 5.48 0.48
CA SER A 33 -22.11 5.00 1.86
C SER A 33 -20.70 4.80 2.42
N TRP A 34 -20.60 4.76 3.74
CA TRP A 34 -19.35 4.48 4.43
C TRP A 34 -18.76 3.13 3.99
N GLU A 35 -19.59 2.10 3.94
CA GLU A 35 -19.21 0.75 3.53
C GLU A 35 -18.66 0.73 2.11
N THR A 36 -19.36 1.38 1.17
CA THR A 36 -18.94 1.42 -0.24
C THR A 36 -17.58 2.10 -0.39
N MET A 37 -17.38 3.22 0.30
CA MET A 37 -16.12 3.96 0.30
C MET A 37 -14.95 3.11 0.82
N TRP A 38 -15.15 2.43 1.95
CA TRP A 38 -14.12 1.59 2.53
C TRP A 38 -13.87 0.30 1.75
N SER A 39 -14.90 -0.33 1.18
CA SER A 39 -14.74 -1.51 0.33
C SER A 39 -13.92 -1.19 -0.91
N VAL A 40 -14.24 -0.11 -1.62
CA VAL A 40 -13.45 0.31 -2.80
C VAL A 40 -12.05 0.74 -2.38
N GLY A 41 -11.92 1.51 -1.30
CA GLY A 41 -10.63 1.91 -0.75
C GLY A 41 -9.73 0.72 -0.40
N GLY A 42 -10.29 -0.31 0.23
CA GLY A 42 -9.58 -1.55 0.59
C GLY A 42 -9.15 -2.37 -0.62
N ILE A 43 -10.02 -2.53 -1.63
CA ILE A 43 -9.65 -3.22 -2.88
C ILE A 43 -8.49 -2.48 -3.57
N VAL A 44 -8.58 -1.15 -3.65
CA VAL A 44 -7.53 -0.34 -4.28
C VAL A 44 -6.23 -0.45 -3.49
N SER A 45 -6.24 -0.37 -2.16
CA SER A 45 -5.02 -0.35 -1.36
C SER A 45 -4.37 -1.72 -1.18
N TRP A 46 -5.15 -2.79 -1.04
CA TRP A 46 -4.64 -4.12 -0.73
C TRP A 46 -4.38 -4.95 -1.98
N ILE A 47 -5.09 -4.71 -3.08
CA ILE A 47 -4.97 -5.51 -4.30
C ILE A 47 -4.36 -4.67 -5.43
N ILE A 48 -4.97 -3.54 -5.79
CA ILE A 48 -4.55 -2.81 -6.98
C ILE A 48 -3.19 -2.13 -6.79
N LEU A 49 -2.99 -1.44 -5.66
CA LEU A 49 -1.79 -0.67 -5.40
C LEU A 49 -0.52 -1.53 -5.35
N PRO A 50 -0.48 -2.68 -4.65
CA PRO A 50 0.71 -3.54 -4.64
C PRO A 50 1.09 -4.03 -6.03
N TRP A 51 0.11 -4.46 -6.84
CA TRP A 51 0.34 -4.89 -8.21
C TRP A 51 0.82 -3.75 -9.11
N ALA A 52 0.21 -2.57 -9.02
CA ALA A 52 0.58 -1.41 -9.80
C ALA A 52 1.99 -0.91 -9.48
N ILE A 53 2.35 -0.84 -8.19
CA ILE A 53 3.68 -0.42 -7.75
C ILE A 53 4.73 -1.44 -8.15
N SER A 54 4.48 -2.74 -7.96
CA SER A 54 5.36 -3.79 -8.45
C SER A 54 5.56 -3.71 -9.96
N ALA A 55 4.50 -3.48 -10.74
CA ALA A 55 4.60 -3.33 -12.19
C ALA A 55 5.40 -2.10 -12.61
N LEU A 56 5.31 -1.00 -11.85
CA LEU A 56 6.03 0.24 -12.14
C LEU A 56 7.52 0.16 -11.76
N LEU A 57 7.85 -0.50 -10.65
CA LEU A 57 9.18 -0.50 -10.07
C LEU A 57 10.02 -1.72 -10.47
N LEU A 58 9.40 -2.85 -10.83
CA LEU A 58 10.13 -4.05 -11.22
C LEU A 58 10.50 -3.99 -12.70
N PRO A 59 11.78 -4.21 -13.05
CA PRO A 59 12.22 -4.19 -14.45
C PRO A 59 11.64 -5.34 -15.27
N ASN A 60 11.36 -6.49 -14.64
CA ASN A 60 10.73 -7.64 -15.27
C ASN A 60 9.67 -8.25 -14.34
N PHE A 61 8.49 -7.62 -14.31
CA PHE A 61 7.36 -7.98 -13.44
C PHE A 61 7.02 -9.49 -13.46
N TRP A 62 6.79 -10.05 -14.65
CA TRP A 62 6.37 -11.44 -14.80
C TRP A 62 7.43 -12.44 -14.35
N ALA A 63 8.70 -12.19 -14.69
CA ALA A 63 9.82 -13.04 -14.28
C ALA A 63 9.99 -13.07 -12.76
N TYR A 64 9.79 -11.93 -12.09
CA TYR A 64 9.84 -11.83 -10.64
C TYR A 64 8.78 -12.72 -9.98
N TYR A 65 7.51 -12.58 -10.36
CA TYR A 65 6.44 -13.40 -9.77
C TYR A 65 6.55 -14.88 -10.14
N SER A 66 7.01 -15.22 -11.35
CA SER A 66 7.24 -16.62 -11.73
C SER A 66 8.38 -17.31 -10.97
N SER A 67 9.23 -16.55 -10.29
CA SER A 67 10.34 -17.10 -9.50
C SER A 67 9.89 -17.71 -8.17
N PHE A 68 8.65 -17.47 -7.74
CA PHE A 68 8.09 -17.99 -6.50
C PHE A 68 7.14 -19.17 -6.75
N SER A 69 7.07 -20.11 -5.80
CA SER A 69 6.05 -21.16 -5.85
C SER A 69 4.66 -20.61 -5.54
N LEU A 70 3.64 -21.28 -6.06
CA LEU A 70 2.24 -20.90 -5.85
C LEU A 70 1.86 -20.91 -4.35
N SER A 71 2.47 -21.79 -3.56
CA SER A 71 2.29 -21.86 -2.10
C SER A 71 2.82 -20.63 -1.36
N THR A 72 3.78 -19.91 -1.93
CA THR A 72 4.30 -18.65 -1.36
C THR A 72 3.45 -17.45 -1.78
N LEU A 73 2.89 -17.48 -3.00
CA LEU A 73 2.12 -16.35 -3.55
C LEU A 73 0.66 -16.33 -3.09
N LEU A 74 0.01 -17.49 -2.99
CA LEU A 74 -1.43 -17.56 -2.70
C LEU A 74 -1.85 -16.98 -1.34
N PRO A 75 -1.13 -17.15 -0.22
CA PRO A 75 -1.58 -16.63 1.08
C PRO A 75 -1.60 -15.09 1.18
N VAL A 76 -0.97 -14.41 0.23
CA VAL A 76 -0.86 -12.94 0.21
C VAL A 76 -2.08 -12.31 -0.46
N PHE A 77 -2.93 -13.10 -1.12
CA PHE A 77 -4.13 -12.68 -1.85
C PHE A 77 -5.37 -13.45 -1.39
#